data_AF-A0A409XB24-F1
#
_entry.id   AF-A0A409XB24-F1
#
_cell.length_a   1.000
_cell.length_b   1.000
_cell.length_c   1.000
_cell.angle_alpha   90.00
_cell.angle_beta   90.00
_cell.angle_gamma   90.00
#
_symmetry.space_group_name_H-M   'P 1'
#
loop_
_entity.id
_entity.type
_entity.pdbx_description
1 polymer ?
#
loop_
_entity_poly.entity_id
_entity_poly.type
_entity_poly.pdbx_seq_one_letter_code
_entity_poly.pdbx_strand_id
1 'polypeptide(L)'
;MEDSRLRTVAATSAFVTGVYSSVRKLPHPGVVALAAAFNSSVTGASFFGCREFLVSPTLTRLAPWPQYVRRRQELGIESQPEDHNKSNVPVSLPDLRANQLLDSAISGASVVGVFHAISRRPGAIPAMMTAGAVCTLLQYGYNELNIVRLQYISRLREENRPAMAAPSSKARNNSESQQESLPLLESLLSFIGIKSMPEEEYLEKMKKTRESHLKRIVELEQKIQEEQGLKERNKP
;
A
#
# COMPACT_ATOMS: atom_id res chain seq x y z
N MET A 1 -4.48 -12.58 -6.38
CA MET A 1 -3.82 -11.41 -5.72
C MET A 1 -2.34 -11.29 -6.09
N GLU A 2 -1.67 -12.39 -6.45
CA GLU A 2 -0.25 -12.39 -6.83
C GLU A 2 0.03 -11.65 -8.14
N ASP A 3 -0.81 -11.86 -9.16
CA ASP A 3 -0.69 -11.19 -10.46
C ASP A 3 -0.66 -9.67 -10.36
N SER A 4 -1.47 -9.09 -9.48
CA SER A 4 -1.49 -7.64 -9.27
C SER A 4 -0.17 -7.14 -8.69
N ARG A 5 0.43 -7.86 -7.74
CA ARG A 5 1.69 -7.44 -7.09
C ARG A 5 2.87 -7.52 -8.05
N LEU A 6 2.96 -8.59 -8.82
CA LEU A 6 3.98 -8.79 -9.85
C LEU A 6 3.92 -7.71 -10.93
N ARG A 7 2.71 -7.38 -11.41
CA ARG A 7 2.50 -6.29 -12.39
C ARG A 7 2.94 -4.94 -11.84
N THR A 8 2.61 -4.62 -10.59
CA THR A 8 3.03 -3.36 -9.97
C THR A 8 4.55 -3.26 -9.85
N VAL A 9 5.23 -4.33 -9.43
CA VAL A 9 6.71 -4.33 -9.29
C VAL A 9 7.42 -4.21 -10.64
N ALA A 10 6.92 -4.92 -11.67
CA ALA A 10 7.45 -4.79 -13.02
C ALA A 10 7.26 -3.36 -13.57
N ALA A 11 6.08 -2.76 -13.36
CA ALA A 11 5.79 -1.41 -13.82
C ALA A 11 6.63 -0.34 -13.11
N THR A 12 6.78 -0.42 -11.78
CA THR A 12 7.59 0.55 -11.02
C THR A 12 9.07 0.45 -11.33
N SER A 13 9.62 -0.76 -11.46
CA SER A 13 11.03 -0.96 -11.83
C SER A 13 11.34 -0.46 -13.24
N ALA A 14 10.45 -0.74 -14.21
CA ALA A 14 10.56 -0.21 -15.57
C ALA A 14 10.51 1.33 -15.56
N PHE A 15 9.59 1.93 -14.80
CA PHE A 15 9.45 3.38 -14.70
C PHE A 15 10.70 4.03 -14.09
N VAL A 16 11.17 3.56 -12.94
CA VAL A 16 12.36 4.10 -12.26
C VAL A 16 13.60 3.96 -13.14
N THR A 17 13.77 2.81 -13.80
CA THR A 17 14.90 2.59 -14.71
C THR A 17 14.80 3.50 -15.94
N GLY A 18 13.59 3.67 -16.49
CA GLY A 18 13.33 4.59 -17.60
C GLY A 18 13.71 6.02 -17.26
N VAL A 19 13.24 6.54 -16.12
CA VAL A 19 13.58 7.88 -15.63
C VAL A 19 15.09 8.01 -15.42
N TYR A 20 15.72 7.06 -14.73
CA TYR A 20 17.18 7.09 -14.50
C TYR A 20 17.98 7.09 -15.81
N SER A 21 17.60 6.23 -16.77
CA SER A 21 18.27 6.12 -18.06
C SER A 21 18.11 7.40 -18.91
N SER A 22 16.94 8.05 -18.83
CA SER A 22 16.67 9.33 -19.50
C SER A 22 17.52 10.45 -18.91
N VAL A 23 17.67 10.51 -17.58
CA VAL A 23 18.51 11.50 -16.89
C VAL A 23 19.99 11.30 -17.22
N ARG A 24 20.44 10.04 -17.31
CA ARG A 24 21.85 9.68 -17.61
C ARG A 24 22.21 9.68 -19.09
N LYS A 25 21.25 9.95 -20.00
CA LYS A 25 21.43 9.95 -21.47
C LYS A 25 22.12 8.68 -21.99
N LEU A 26 21.74 7.51 -21.47
CA LEU A 26 22.32 6.25 -21.91
C LEU A 26 21.92 5.93 -23.35
N PRO A 27 22.82 5.35 -24.18
CA PRO A 27 22.45 4.85 -25.49
C PRO A 27 21.47 3.68 -25.32
N HIS A 28 20.33 3.74 -26.03
CA HIS A 28 19.25 2.75 -26.02
C HIS A 28 18.52 2.56 -24.66
N PRO A 29 17.84 3.61 -24.13
CA PRO A 29 17.15 3.55 -22.83
C PRO A 29 16.06 2.47 -22.78
N GLY A 30 15.40 2.18 -23.91
CA GLY A 30 14.36 1.16 -23.99
C GLY A 30 14.86 -0.26 -23.73
N VAL A 31 16.05 -0.62 -24.24
CA VAL A 31 16.62 -1.97 -24.04
C VAL A 31 17.03 -2.16 -22.58
N VAL A 32 17.64 -1.13 -21.98
CA VAL A 32 18.03 -1.15 -20.56
C VAL A 32 16.79 -1.24 -19.66
N ALA A 33 15.74 -0.48 -19.96
CA ALA A 33 14.49 -0.52 -19.20
C ALA A 33 13.81 -1.90 -19.29
N LEU A 34 13.77 -2.52 -20.47
CA LEU A 34 13.19 -3.85 -20.66
C LEU A 34 13.99 -4.93 -19.95
N ALA A 35 15.33 -4.91 -20.06
CA ALA A 35 16.20 -5.84 -19.35
C ALA A 35 16.05 -5.69 -17.83
N ALA A 36 15.98 -4.47 -17.32
CA ALA A 36 15.73 -4.21 -15.90
C ALA A 36 14.35 -4.69 -15.45
N ALA A 37 13.30 -4.48 -16.25
CA ALA A 37 11.95 -4.96 -15.96
C ALA A 37 11.91 -6.49 -15.88
N PHE A 38 12.58 -7.18 -16.81
CA PHE A 38 12.66 -8.64 -16.82
C PHE A 38 13.47 -9.17 -15.63
N ASN A 39 14.65 -8.61 -15.35
CA ASN A 39 15.45 -9.02 -14.19
C ASN A 39 14.70 -8.76 -12.88
N SER A 40 13.96 -7.65 -12.79
CA SER A 40 13.14 -7.31 -11.63
C SER A 40 11.93 -8.22 -11.50
N SER A 41 11.31 -8.64 -12.60
CA SER A 41 10.16 -9.57 -12.56
C SER A 41 10.59 -10.95 -12.09
N VAL A 42 11.71 -11.48 -12.59
CA VAL A 42 12.26 -12.78 -12.16
C VAL A 42 12.69 -12.72 -10.69
N THR A 43 13.37 -11.65 -10.29
CA THR A 43 13.79 -11.45 -8.89
C THR A 43 12.58 -11.30 -7.98
N GLY A 44 11.60 -10.50 -8.37
CA GLY A 44 10.35 -10.31 -7.64
C GLY A 44 9.54 -11.60 -7.52
N ALA A 45 9.39 -12.35 -8.61
CA ALA A 45 8.71 -13.65 -8.61
C ALA A 45 9.39 -14.64 -7.67
N SER A 46 10.72 -14.72 -7.71
CA SER A 46 11.50 -15.59 -6.82
C SER A 46 11.33 -15.19 -5.36
N PHE A 47 11.42 -13.89 -5.05
CA PHE A 47 11.23 -13.35 -3.71
C PHE A 47 9.83 -13.60 -3.16
N PHE A 48 8.78 -13.19 -3.90
CA PHE A 48 7.41 -13.35 -3.46
C PHE A 48 6.98 -14.81 -3.41
N GLY A 49 7.42 -15.63 -4.39
CA GLY A 49 7.15 -17.06 -4.38
C GLY A 49 7.79 -17.76 -3.18
N CYS A 50 9.07 -17.48 -2.91
CA CYS A 50 9.74 -18.01 -1.71
C CYS A 50 9.02 -17.55 -0.44
N ARG A 51 8.63 -16.27 -0.36
CA ARG A 51 7.93 -15.72 0.80
C ARG A 51 6.58 -16.41 1.03
N GLU A 52 5.74 -16.50 0.01
CA GLU A 52 4.35 -16.97 0.14
C GLU A 52 4.26 -18.49 0.26
N PHE A 53 5.09 -19.24 -0.47
CA PHE A 53 4.98 -20.72 -0.51
C PHE A 53 5.90 -21.43 0.49
N LEU A 54 7.04 -20.85 0.86
CA LEU A 54 7.98 -21.49 1.78
C LEU A 54 7.97 -20.82 3.15
N VAL A 55 8.20 -19.51 3.19
CA VAL A 55 8.49 -18.81 4.45
C VAL A 55 7.22 -18.59 5.27
N SER A 56 6.18 -18.01 4.68
CA SER A 56 4.94 -17.67 5.37
C SER A 56 4.23 -18.91 5.95
N PRO A 57 4.07 -20.05 5.25
CA PRO A 57 3.46 -21.24 5.83
C PRO A 57 4.32 -21.84 6.95
N THR A 58 5.64 -21.85 6.78
CA THR A 58 6.58 -22.39 7.77
C THR A 58 6.57 -21.57 9.05
N LEU A 59 6.64 -20.24 8.95
CA LEU A 59 6.55 -19.35 10.12
C LEU A 59 5.16 -19.40 10.75
N THR A 60 4.10 -19.48 9.95
CA THR A 60 2.74 -19.60 10.48
C THR A 60 2.55 -20.90 11.27
N ARG A 61 3.26 -21.98 10.95
CA ARG A 61 3.20 -23.24 11.70
C ARG A 61 4.14 -23.27 12.91
N LEU A 62 5.34 -22.71 12.79
CA LEU A 62 6.40 -22.87 13.80
C LEU A 62 6.51 -21.70 14.79
N ALA A 63 6.18 -20.48 14.36
CA ALA A 63 6.41 -19.31 15.19
C ALA A 63 5.26 -19.09 16.20
N PRO A 64 5.58 -18.92 17.50
CA PRO A 64 4.58 -18.66 18.54
C PRO A 64 4.19 -17.18 18.65
N TRP A 65 4.66 -16.29 17.76
CA TRP A 65 4.38 -14.86 17.90
C TRP A 65 2.90 -14.53 17.67
N PRO A 66 2.34 -13.50 18.36
CA PRO A 66 0.93 -13.11 18.28
C PRO A 66 0.43 -12.85 16.85
N GLN A 67 1.29 -12.28 16.00
CA GLN A 67 1.00 -12.02 14.60
C GLN A 67 0.73 -13.29 13.78
N TYR A 68 1.48 -14.38 14.00
CA TYR A 68 1.24 -15.65 13.31
C TYR A 68 0.08 -16.42 13.94
N VAL A 69 -0.15 -16.27 15.25
CA VAL A 69 -1.36 -16.80 15.91
C VAL A 69 -2.61 -16.23 15.27
N ARG A 70 -2.67 -14.91 15.06
CA ARG A 70 -3.81 -14.28 14.37
C ARG A 70 -3.97 -14.79 12.94
N ARG A 71 -2.87 -14.92 12.19
CA ARG A 71 -2.91 -15.48 10.82
C ARG A 71 -3.39 -16.93 10.80
N ARG A 72 -3.03 -17.76 11.80
CA ARG A 72 -3.57 -19.13 11.95
C ARG A 72 -5.08 -19.14 12.19
N GLN A 73 -5.58 -18.20 12.99
CA GLN A 73 -7.01 -18.03 13.25
C GLN A 73 -7.77 -17.57 11.99
N GLU A 74 -7.23 -16.61 11.25
CA GLU A 74 -7.80 -16.15 9.97
C GLU A 74 -7.88 -17.26 8.91
N LEU A 75 -6.92 -18.18 8.93
CA LEU A 75 -6.87 -19.34 8.02
C LEU A 75 -7.71 -20.54 8.52
N GLY A 76 -8.33 -20.45 9.71
CA GLY A 76 -9.13 -21.54 10.28
C GLY A 76 -8.33 -22.80 10.64
N ILE A 77 -7.00 -22.70 10.75
CA ILE A 77 -6.12 -23.85 11.07
C ILE A 77 -6.25 -24.24 12.53
N GLU A 78 -6.47 -23.25 13.39
CA GLU A 78 -6.62 -23.44 14.83
C GLU A 78 -8.08 -23.15 15.19
N SER A 79 -8.86 -24.22 15.34
CA SER A 79 -10.26 -24.16 15.78
C SER A 79 -10.29 -23.73 17.25
N GLN A 80 -10.27 -22.42 17.50
CA GLN A 80 -10.56 -21.94 18.85
C GLN A 80 -12.02 -22.29 19.19
N PRO A 81 -12.30 -22.79 20.40
CA PRO A 81 -13.67 -22.96 20.86
C PRO A 81 -14.40 -21.61 20.81
N GLU A 82 -15.68 -21.66 20.41
CA GLU A 82 -16.52 -20.58 19.90
C GLU A 82 -16.70 -19.33 20.80
N ASP A 83 -15.64 -18.57 21.06
CA ASP A 83 -15.75 -17.22 21.62
C ASP A 83 -15.89 -16.20 20.48
N HIS A 84 -17.05 -16.19 19.82
CA HIS A 84 -17.40 -15.26 18.72
C HIS A 84 -17.30 -13.76 19.09
N ASN A 85 -16.98 -13.41 20.33
CA ASN A 85 -16.89 -12.04 20.81
C ASN A 85 -15.46 -11.44 20.79
N LYS A 86 -14.44 -12.18 20.32
CA LYS A 86 -13.03 -11.74 20.31
C LYS A 86 -12.55 -11.09 19.00
N SER A 87 -13.41 -10.89 17.99
CA SER A 87 -13.01 -10.27 16.71
C SER A 87 -12.55 -8.81 16.83
N ASN A 88 -12.69 -8.18 18.00
CA ASN A 88 -12.35 -6.78 18.24
C ASN A 88 -11.11 -6.60 19.12
N VAL A 89 -10.14 -7.53 19.12
CA VAL A 89 -8.86 -7.23 19.78
C VAL A 89 -8.18 -6.09 19.02
N PRO A 90 -8.02 -4.90 19.62
CA PRO A 90 -7.44 -3.75 18.94
C PRO A 90 -6.04 -4.12 18.46
N VAL A 91 -5.78 -3.91 17.18
CA VAL A 91 -4.45 -4.15 16.62
C VAL A 91 -3.51 -3.12 17.21
N SER A 92 -2.52 -3.58 17.98
CA SER A 92 -1.50 -2.71 18.53
C SER A 92 -0.69 -2.09 17.38
N LEU A 93 -0.51 -0.77 17.40
CA LEU A 93 0.34 -0.06 16.43
C LEU A 93 1.75 -0.67 16.26
N PRO A 94 2.48 -1.06 17.33
CA PRO A 94 3.75 -1.76 17.17
C PRO A 94 3.64 -3.08 16.39
N ASP A 95 2.54 -3.83 16.54
CA ASP A 95 2.33 -5.06 15.78
C ASP A 95 2.14 -4.79 14.29
N LEU A 96 1.51 -3.67 13.93
CA LEU A 96 1.39 -3.23 12.54
C LEU A 96 2.75 -2.89 11.93
N ARG A 97 3.66 -2.29 12.70
CA ARG A 97 5.03 -1.98 12.24
C ARG A 97 5.85 -3.24 11.99
N ALA A 98 5.72 -4.24 12.86
CA ALA A 98 6.47 -5.48 12.78
C ALA A 98 5.91 -6.50 11.76
N ASN A 99 4.73 -6.22 11.19
CA ASN A 99 4.02 -7.16 10.33
C ASN A 99 4.85 -7.51 9.07
N GLN A 100 5.07 -8.81 8.85
CA GLN A 100 5.81 -9.38 7.69
C GLN A 100 7.30 -8.98 7.59
N LEU A 101 7.88 -8.31 8.58
CA LEU A 101 9.31 -7.95 8.53
C LEU A 101 10.19 -9.20 8.43
N LEU A 102 9.91 -10.19 9.27
CA LEU A 102 10.67 -11.43 9.32
C LEU A 102 10.47 -12.28 8.06
N ASP A 103 9.23 -12.36 7.56
CA ASP A 103 8.91 -13.07 6.31
C ASP A 103 9.78 -12.53 5.16
N SER A 104 9.85 -11.20 5.03
CA SER A 104 10.64 -10.51 4.00
C SER A 104 12.16 -10.65 4.22
N ALA A 105 12.63 -10.66 5.46
CA ALA A 105 14.04 -10.88 5.78
C ALA A 105 14.51 -12.28 5.36
N ILE A 106 13.76 -13.31 5.75
CA ILE A 106 14.09 -14.71 5.49
C ILE A 106 13.95 -15.02 4.00
N SER A 107 12.90 -14.53 3.33
CA SER A 107 12.74 -14.75 1.89
C SER A 107 13.85 -14.06 1.08
N GLY A 108 14.22 -12.83 1.43
CA GLY A 108 15.31 -12.10 0.79
C GLY A 108 16.66 -12.79 0.96
N ALA A 109 16.98 -13.20 2.19
CA ALA A 109 18.19 -13.96 2.48
C ALA A 109 18.22 -15.31 1.74
N SER A 110 17.10 -16.02 1.70
CA SER A 110 17.00 -17.33 1.04
C SER A 110 17.22 -17.23 -0.47
N VAL A 111 16.54 -16.30 -1.15
CA VAL A 111 16.67 -16.13 -2.60
C VAL A 111 18.09 -15.72 -2.99
N VAL A 112 18.69 -14.76 -2.28
CA VAL A 112 20.07 -14.33 -2.55
C VAL A 112 21.09 -15.41 -2.21
N GLY A 113 20.82 -16.20 -1.16
CA GLY A 113 21.63 -17.35 -0.78
C GLY A 113 21.64 -18.44 -1.85
N VAL A 114 20.46 -18.83 -2.35
CA VAL A 114 20.34 -19.81 -3.45
C VAL A 114 21.03 -19.29 -4.71
N PHE A 115 20.83 -18.02 -5.05
CA PHE A 115 21.48 -17.40 -6.21
C PHE A 115 23.02 -17.43 -6.10
N HIS A 116 23.58 -17.11 -4.93
CA HIS A 116 25.02 -17.18 -4.68
C HIS A 116 25.56 -18.61 -4.68
N ALA A 117 24.81 -19.56 -4.09
CA ALA A 117 25.18 -20.97 -4.07
C ALA A 117 25.30 -21.55 -5.48
N ILE A 118 24.35 -21.21 -6.37
CA ILE A 118 24.39 -21.62 -7.79
C ILE A 118 25.56 -20.94 -8.51
N SER A 119 25.82 -19.66 -8.21
CA SER A 119 26.88 -18.88 -8.87
C SER A 119 28.30 -19.25 -8.42
N ARG A 120 28.48 -20.13 -7.43
CA ARG A 120 29.78 -20.55 -6.85
C ARG A 120 30.68 -19.37 -6.45
N ARG A 121 30.11 -18.24 -6.06
CA ARG A 121 30.86 -17.04 -5.65
C ARG A 121 31.17 -17.09 -4.15
N PRO A 122 32.42 -16.79 -3.73
CA PRO A 122 32.71 -16.62 -2.32
C PRO A 122 31.92 -15.43 -1.75
N GLY A 123 31.54 -15.50 -0.47
CA GLY A 123 30.79 -14.41 0.18
C GLY A 123 29.27 -14.56 0.17
N ALA A 124 28.73 -15.78 0.06
CA ALA A 124 27.28 -16.00 0.14
C ALA A 124 26.66 -15.51 1.46
N ILE A 125 27.29 -15.78 2.60
CA ILE A 125 26.77 -15.40 3.93
C ILE A 125 26.59 -13.88 4.08
N PRO A 126 27.61 -13.03 3.83
CA PRO A 126 27.41 -11.57 3.92
C PRO A 126 26.40 -11.06 2.88
N ALA A 127 26.31 -11.67 1.70
CA ALA A 127 25.28 -11.32 0.72
C ALA A 127 23.87 -11.65 1.22
N MET A 128 23.67 -12.80 1.88
CA MET A 128 22.39 -13.16 2.50
C MET A 128 22.00 -12.19 3.62
N MET A 129 22.95 -11.83 4.48
CA MET A 129 22.70 -10.90 5.59
C MET A 129 22.35 -9.50 5.10
N THR A 130 23.09 -8.98 4.12
CA THR A 130 22.80 -7.66 3.54
C THR A 130 21.47 -7.65 2.81
N ALA A 131 21.16 -8.69 2.04
CA ALA A 131 19.87 -8.83 1.38
C ALA A 131 18.70 -8.89 2.37
N GLY A 132 18.83 -9.68 3.44
CA GLY A 132 17.82 -9.75 4.50
C GLY A 132 17.62 -8.41 5.20
N ALA A 133 18.70 -7.70 5.53
CA ALA A 133 18.64 -6.38 6.16
C ALA A 133 17.97 -5.34 5.25
N VAL A 134 18.34 -5.29 3.96
CA VAL A 134 17.73 -4.40 2.97
C VAL A 134 16.24 -4.69 2.79
N CYS A 135 15.85 -5.97 2.68
CA CYS A 135 14.44 -6.36 2.57
C CYS A 135 13.64 -5.99 3.82
N THR A 136 14.24 -6.12 5.01
CA THR A 136 13.62 -5.72 6.29
C THR A 136 13.39 -4.21 6.33
N LEU A 137 14.40 -3.42 5.93
CA LEU A 137 14.31 -1.97 5.91
C LEU A 137 13.24 -1.47 4.92
N LEU A 138 13.19 -2.06 3.72
CA LEU A 138 12.16 -1.75 2.72
C LEU A 138 10.75 -2.09 3.23
N GLN A 139 10.58 -3.26 3.86
CA GLN A 139 9.30 -3.67 4.42
C GLN A 139 8.89 -2.76 5.59
N TYR A 140 9.83 -2.35 6.42
CA TYR A 140 9.59 -1.39 7.50
C TYR A 140 9.11 -0.03 6.96
N GLY A 141 9.80 0.50 5.95
CA GLY A 141 9.38 1.75 5.30
C GLY A 141 7.97 1.64 4.70
N TYR A 142 7.64 0.52 4.05
CA TYR A 142 6.30 0.27 3.53
C TYR A 142 5.23 0.22 4.64
N ASN A 143 5.55 -0.41 5.78
CA ASN A 143 4.64 -0.49 6.93
C ASN A 143 4.39 0.90 7.54
N GLU A 144 5.43 1.72 7.70
CA GLU A 144 5.28 3.12 8.15
C GLU A 144 4.40 3.95 7.21
N LEU A 145 4.61 3.85 5.89
CA LEU A 145 3.76 4.53 4.91
C LEU A 145 2.29 4.09 5.00
N ASN A 146 2.03 2.81 5.26
CA ASN A 146 0.67 2.32 5.46
C ASN A 146 0.04 2.86 6.75
N ILE A 147 0.80 2.98 7.83
CA ILE A 147 0.32 3.56 9.08
C ILE A 147 -0.04 5.04 8.87
N VAL A 148 0.84 5.80 8.21
CA VAL A 148 0.57 7.21 7.86
C VAL A 148 -0.68 7.32 7.00
N ARG A 149 -0.83 6.46 5.98
CA ARG A 149 -2.03 6.41 5.14
C ARG A 149 -3.29 6.09 5.96
N LEU A 150 -3.22 5.11 6.86
CA LEU A 150 -4.35 4.74 7.71
C LEU A 150 -4.75 5.89 8.64
N GLN A 151 -3.78 6.58 9.23
CA GLN A 151 -4.02 7.79 10.04
C GLN A 151 -4.64 8.92 9.21
N TYR A 152 -4.19 9.11 7.98
CA TYR A 152 -4.76 10.09 7.07
C TYR A 152 -6.22 9.75 6.73
N ILE A 153 -6.50 8.50 6.37
CA ILE A 153 -7.86 8.03 6.07
C ILE A 153 -8.76 8.10 7.32
N SER A 154 -8.24 7.78 8.51
CA SER A 154 -9.03 7.85 9.75
C SER A 154 -9.41 9.28 10.09
N ARG A 155 -8.47 10.23 9.94
CA ARG A 155 -8.74 11.67 10.10
C ARG A 155 -9.79 12.15 9.11
N LEU A 156 -9.65 11.77 7.83
CA LEU A 156 -10.61 12.14 6.79
C LEU A 156 -12.01 11.56 7.07
N ARG A 157 -12.09 10.34 7.63
CA ARG A 157 -13.38 9.72 8.01
C ARG A 157 -14.01 10.41 9.21
N GLU A 158 -13.21 10.87 10.17
CA GLU A 158 -13.67 11.61 11.35
C GLU A 158 -14.17 13.00 10.95
N GLU A 159 -13.44 13.69 10.08
CA GLU A 159 -13.83 15.00 9.52
C GLU A 159 -15.06 14.92 8.62
N ASN A 160 -15.27 13.81 7.90
CA ASN A 160 -16.49 13.55 7.13
C ASN A 160 -17.63 12.94 7.96
N ARG A 161 -17.48 12.83 9.29
CA ARG A 161 -18.54 12.38 10.20
C ARG A 161 -19.51 13.48 10.73
N PRO A 162 -19.71 14.69 10.17
CA PRO A 162 -20.72 15.60 10.66
C PRO A 162 -22.04 15.41 9.88
N ALA A 163 -23.09 14.93 10.56
CA ALA A 163 -24.51 15.35 10.42
C ALA A 163 -25.55 14.33 10.93
N MET A 164 -25.23 13.04 11.11
CA MET A 164 -26.25 12.02 11.48
C MET A 164 -26.29 11.61 12.96
N ALA A 165 -25.48 12.20 13.85
CA ALA A 165 -25.61 11.95 15.28
C ALA A 165 -25.67 13.27 16.06
N ALA A 166 -26.82 13.47 16.70
CA ALA A 166 -27.19 14.58 17.58
C ALA A 166 -26.22 14.76 18.78
N PRO A 167 -26.33 15.87 19.54
CA PRO A 167 -25.27 16.34 20.42
C PRO A 167 -25.29 15.54 21.72
N SER A 168 -24.23 14.77 21.98
CA SER A 168 -23.91 14.34 23.34
C SER A 168 -22.70 15.13 23.81
N SER A 169 -23.01 16.22 24.51
CA SER A 169 -22.10 17.01 25.33
C SER A 169 -21.13 16.13 26.12
N LYS A 170 -19.84 16.19 25.79
CA LYS A 170 -18.78 16.21 26.79
C LYS A 170 -17.71 17.17 26.30
N ALA A 171 -17.78 18.38 26.86
CA ALA A 171 -16.68 19.32 26.88
C ALA A 171 -15.43 18.61 27.41
N ARG A 172 -14.37 18.59 26.60
CA ARG A 172 -13.02 18.43 27.11
C ARG A 172 -12.17 19.54 26.49
N ASN A 173 -11.87 20.48 27.37
CA ASN A 173 -11.11 21.70 27.12
C ASN A 173 -9.71 21.42 26.57
N ASN A 174 -9.25 22.36 25.74
CA ASN A 174 -7.87 22.78 25.53
C ASN A 174 -6.80 21.72 25.24
N SER A 175 -6.48 21.60 23.96
CA SER A 175 -5.12 21.46 23.44
C SER A 175 -5.17 22.06 22.02
N GLU A 176 -4.90 23.36 21.82
CA GLU A 176 -3.55 23.85 21.51
C GLU A 176 -2.53 22.72 21.41
N SER A 177 -2.37 22.17 20.20
CA SER A 177 -1.21 21.34 19.89
C SER A 177 -0.88 21.45 18.41
N GLN A 178 0.12 22.28 18.16
CA GLN A 178 1.29 21.94 17.34
C GLN A 178 1.02 21.59 15.88
N GLN A 179 0.93 22.67 15.12
CA GLN A 179 1.80 22.90 13.96
C GLN A 179 3.26 22.49 14.26
N GLU A 180 3.62 21.22 14.09
CA GLU A 180 5.02 20.76 14.11
C GLU A 180 5.12 19.36 13.48
N SER A 181 6.12 19.17 12.60
CA SER A 181 6.50 17.92 11.89
C SER A 181 5.89 17.60 10.51
N LEU A 182 6.02 18.51 9.52
CA LEU A 182 6.05 18.11 8.10
C LEU A 182 7.25 18.59 7.23
N PRO A 183 8.39 19.09 7.77
CA PRO A 183 9.45 19.64 6.90
C PRO A 183 10.14 18.58 6.03
N LEU A 184 10.22 17.32 6.50
CA LEU A 184 10.86 16.24 5.72
C LEU A 184 9.96 15.73 4.59
N LEU A 185 8.65 15.64 4.83
CA LEU A 185 7.69 15.23 3.80
C LEU A 185 7.54 16.30 2.73
N GLU A 186 7.50 17.58 3.10
CA GLU A 186 7.49 18.69 2.13
C GLU A 186 8.77 18.74 1.28
N SER A 187 9.93 18.44 1.87
CA SER A 187 11.19 18.36 1.13
C SER A 187 11.23 17.16 0.15
N LEU A 188 10.66 16.02 0.53
CA LEU A 188 10.56 14.84 -0.35
C LEU A 188 9.50 15.03 -1.45
N LEU A 189 8.37 15.65 -1.12
CA LEU A 189 7.30 15.97 -2.08
C LEU A 189 7.76 17.01 -3.11
N SER A 190 8.52 18.03 -2.67
CA SER A 190 9.12 19.01 -3.57
C SER A 190 10.20 18.40 -4.45
N PHE A 191 11.00 17.45 -3.94
CA PHE A 191 11.94 16.67 -4.76
C PHE A 191 11.25 15.82 -5.83
N ILE A 192 10.06 15.29 -5.54
CA ILE A 192 9.23 14.53 -6.49
C ILE A 192 8.45 15.46 -7.45
N GLY A 193 8.54 16.78 -7.28
CA GLY A 193 7.85 17.76 -8.13
C GLY A 193 6.36 17.89 -7.84
N ILE A 194 5.89 17.33 -6.71
CA ILE A 194 4.51 17.51 -6.24
C ILE A 194 4.47 18.84 -5.50
N LYS A 195 4.06 19.89 -6.22
CA LYS A 195 3.86 21.21 -5.65
C LYS A 195 2.62 21.17 -4.75
N SER A 196 2.77 21.55 -3.48
CA SER A 196 1.63 21.74 -2.58
C SER A 196 0.70 22.79 -3.20
N MET A 197 -0.55 22.42 -3.49
CA MET A 197 -1.54 23.35 -4.02
C MET A 197 -1.93 24.30 -2.87
N PRO A 198 -1.86 25.62 -3.06
CA PRO A 198 -2.36 26.55 -2.06
C PRO A 198 -3.86 26.29 -1.83
N GLU A 199 -4.31 26.51 -0.60
CA GLU A 199 -5.66 26.14 -0.15
C GLU A 199 -6.76 26.76 -1.03
N GLU A 200 -6.55 27.98 -1.53
CA GLU A 200 -7.45 28.64 -2.47
C GLU A 200 -7.57 27.88 -3.80
N GLU A 201 -6.47 27.46 -4.41
CA GLU A 201 -6.49 26.66 -5.64
C GLU A 201 -7.16 25.29 -5.42
N TYR A 202 -6.96 24.70 -4.25
CA TYR A 202 -7.62 23.45 -3.88
C TYR A 202 -9.14 23.63 -3.78
N LEU A 203 -9.60 24.70 -3.13
CA LEU A 203 -11.01 25.04 -3.00
C LEU A 203 -11.67 25.32 -4.36
N GLU A 204 -10.99 26.06 -5.25
CA GLU A 204 -11.47 26.28 -6.61
C GLU A 204 -11.60 24.97 -7.40
N LYS A 205 -10.59 24.11 -7.30
CA LYS A 205 -10.61 22.79 -7.96
C LYS A 205 -11.74 21.91 -7.43
N MET A 206 -12.01 21.96 -6.13
CA MET A 206 -13.14 21.25 -5.51
C MET A 206 -14.49 21.79 -5.97
N LYS A 207 -14.67 23.12 -6.03
CA LYS A 207 -15.88 23.76 -6.57
C LYS A 207 -16.12 23.35 -8.03
N LYS A 208 -15.09 23.43 -8.87
CA LYS A 208 -15.16 23.03 -10.27
C LYS A 208 -15.51 21.55 -10.44
N THR A 209 -14.96 20.69 -9.59
CA THR A 209 -15.27 19.24 -9.60
C THR A 209 -16.72 19.00 -9.20
N ARG A 210 -17.22 19.70 -8.17
CA ARG A 210 -18.63 19.67 -7.76
C ARG A 210 -19.56 20.10 -8.88
N GLU A 211 -19.28 21.21 -9.55
CA GLU A 211 -20.08 21.72 -10.67
C GLU A 211 -20.11 20.74 -11.85
N SER A 212 -18.96 20.14 -12.18
CA SER A 212 -18.87 19.10 -13.21
C SER A 212 -19.74 17.89 -12.89
N HIS A 213 -19.73 17.43 -11.63
CA HIS A 213 -20.59 16.34 -11.19
C HIS A 213 -22.08 16.70 -11.19
N LEU A 214 -22.44 17.91 -10.74
CA LEU A 214 -23.82 18.38 -10.79
C LEU A 214 -24.34 18.44 -12.23
N LYS A 215 -23.52 18.95 -13.16
CA LYS A 215 -23.87 18.95 -14.59
C LYS A 215 -24.13 17.54 -15.11
N ARG A 216 -23.27 16.59 -14.74
CA ARG A 216 -23.42 15.19 -15.15
C ARG A 216 -24.63 14.50 -14.55
N ILE A 217 -25.04 14.88 -13.33
CA ILE A 217 -26.28 14.40 -12.71
C ILE A 217 -27.49 14.89 -13.51
N VAL A 218 -27.54 16.18 -13.84
CA VAL A 218 -28.66 16.76 -14.63
C VAL A 218 -28.77 16.10 -16.00
N GLU A 219 -27.65 15.87 -16.69
CA GLU A 219 -27.63 15.16 -17.98
C GLU A 219 -28.16 13.71 -17.86
N LEU A 220 -27.85 13.02 -16.76
CA LEU A 220 -28.35 11.67 -16.50
C LEU A 220 -29.84 11.67 -16.15
N GLU A 221 -30.32 12.65 -15.39
CA GLU A 221 -31.74 12.80 -15.04
C GLU A 221 -32.60 13.06 -16.28
N GLN A 222 -32.12 13.87 -17.23
CA GLN A 222 -32.81 14.09 -18.50
C GLN A 222 -32.93 12.80 -19.34
N LYS A 223 -31.84 12.03 -19.44
CA LYS A 223 -31.87 10.74 -20.15
C LYS A 223 -32.84 9.75 -19.53
N ILE A 224 -32.90 9.69 -18.19
CA ILE A 224 -33.84 8.83 -17.48
C ILE A 224 -35.29 9.24 -17.80
N GLN A 225 -35.59 10.54 -17.83
CA GLN A 225 -36.93 11.03 -18.20
C GLN A 225 -37.31 10.72 -19.65
N GLU A 226 -36.38 10.88 -20.60
CA GLU A 226 -36.60 10.52 -22.00
C GLU A 226 -36.87 9.03 -22.19
N GLU A 227 -36.08 8.16 -21.54
CA GLU A 227 -36.28 6.71 -21.59
C GLU A 227 -37.61 6.28 -20.94
N GLN A 228 -38.00 6.92 -19.83
CA GLN A 228 -39.30 6.67 -19.18
C GLN A 228 -40.47 7.10 -20.09
N GLY A 229 -40.40 8.28 -20.71
CA GLY A 229 -41.42 8.75 -21.64
C GLY A 229 -41.56 7.87 -22.89
N LEU A 230 -40.44 7.34 -23.41
CA LEU A 230 -40.46 6.36 -24.51
C LEU A 230 -41.09 5.03 -24.11
N LYS A 231 -40.82 4.55 -22.89
CA LYS A 231 -41.44 3.32 -22.35
C LYS A 231 -42.95 3.48 -22.15
N GLU A 232 -43.42 4.64 -21.70
CA GLU A 232 -44.86 4.90 -21.56
C GLU A 232 -45.58 4.96 -22.91
N ARG A 233 -44.97 5.57 -23.94
CA ARG A 233 -45.54 5.59 -25.31
C ARG A 233 -45.61 4.20 -25.97
N ASN A 234 -44.67 3.32 -25.67
CA ASN A 234 -44.61 1.97 -26.24
C ASN A 234 -45.38 0.91 -25.42
N LYS A 235 -46.14 1.32 -24.40
CA LYS A 235 -46.96 0.40 -23.61
C LYS A 235 -48.26 0.12 -24.38
N PRO A 236 -48.48 -1.11 -24.90
CA PRO A 236 -49.66 -1.46 -25.68
C PRO A 236 -50.94 -1.49 -24.84
#